data_AF-A0A183MIY8-F1
#
_entry.id   AF-A0A183MIY8-F1
#
_cell.length_a   1.000
_cell.length_b   1.000
_cell.length_c   1.000
_cell.angle_alpha   90.00
_cell.angle_beta   90.00
_cell.angle_gamma   90.00
#
_symmetry.space_group_name_H-M   'P 1'
#
loop_
_entity.id
_entity.type
_entity.pdbx_description
1 polymer ?
#
loop_
_entity_poly.entity_id
_entity_poly.type
_entity_poly.pdbx_seq_one_letter_code
_entity_poly.pdbx_strand_id
1 'polypeptide(L)'
;MLYGHRPYWWLTLNRSLTDPDLSVKQYPLTCETGPGSPSGHCMVTVASLTPMIIYFYHKFKNRIHQRCLITLSCLVFGLIALSRCYLAAHFPHQVILGLISGIAVGLLFSLPGSFLSSKNEVKINWLHLQAVYLLTHPNRLLWLGFCSFMFAYVFSVFLEYGIKVDPNWSINLAQSACLRPEWIHLSTSLMMGFSRIAGTATGLSLGLRLKPTHSKQSVLDTNSLPIILFSLIIVVISTRLMESICNQIISLSTINISNEVMKSHFNMLHLFNSFLQGTICPFITVFIVPTCMNLFHRIYN
;
A
#
# COMPACT_ATOMS: atom_id res chain seq x y z
N MET A 1 -13.19 -12.41 -10.56
CA MET A 1 -11.97 -12.84 -9.83
C MET A 1 -11.70 -12.02 -8.56
N LEU A 2 -11.87 -10.68 -8.54
CA LEU A 2 -11.67 -9.85 -7.33
C LEU A 2 -12.75 -10.04 -6.24
N TYR A 3 -13.96 -10.49 -6.62
CA TYR A 3 -15.08 -10.83 -5.73
C TYR A 3 -14.85 -12.16 -4.99
N GLY A 4 -13.76 -12.23 -4.21
CA GLY A 4 -13.44 -13.39 -3.39
C GLY A 4 -14.04 -13.25 -2.00
N HIS A 5 -14.80 -14.27 -1.56
CA HIS A 5 -15.16 -14.40 -0.15
C HIS A 5 -13.93 -14.66 0.72
N ARG A 6 -14.06 -14.37 2.01
CA ARG A 6 -13.11 -14.77 3.05
C ARG A 6 -13.65 -15.99 3.80
N PRO A 7 -12.80 -16.91 4.28
CA PRO A 7 -13.24 -18.09 5.02
C PRO A 7 -14.18 -17.75 6.18
N TYR A 8 -13.84 -16.72 6.98
CA TYR A 8 -14.69 -16.27 8.08
C TYR A 8 -16.06 -15.77 7.60
N TRP A 9 -16.10 -14.91 6.55
CA TRP A 9 -17.37 -14.38 6.05
C TRP A 9 -18.27 -15.47 5.50
N TRP A 10 -17.69 -16.41 4.74
CA TRP A 10 -18.42 -17.50 4.13
C TRP A 10 -19.06 -18.42 5.18
N LEU A 11 -18.32 -18.75 6.25
CA LEU A 11 -18.83 -19.58 7.35
C LEU A 11 -19.96 -18.90 8.13
N THR A 12 -19.86 -17.59 8.38
CA THR A 12 -20.93 -16.86 9.09
C THR A 12 -22.19 -16.75 8.24
N LEU A 13 -22.06 -16.46 6.95
CA LEU A 13 -23.21 -16.28 6.05
C LEU A 13 -23.91 -17.60 5.72
N ASN A 14 -23.17 -18.70 5.64
CA ASN A 14 -23.70 -20.03 5.31
C ASN A 14 -23.84 -20.93 6.55
N ARG A 15 -24.04 -20.35 7.73
CA ARG A 15 -24.13 -21.09 9.00
C ARG A 15 -25.22 -22.18 9.00
N SER A 16 -26.26 -22.03 8.19
CA SER A 16 -27.31 -23.03 8.01
C SER A 16 -26.88 -24.29 7.24
N LEU A 17 -25.76 -24.21 6.51
CA LEU A 17 -25.21 -25.29 5.67
C LEU A 17 -23.96 -25.92 6.29
N THR A 18 -23.47 -25.39 7.40
CA THR A 18 -22.27 -25.85 8.10
C THR A 18 -22.60 -26.44 9.46
N ASP A 19 -21.69 -27.28 9.95
CA ASP A 19 -21.79 -27.91 11.26
C ASP A 19 -22.02 -26.85 12.35
N PRO A 20 -23.09 -26.95 13.16
CA PRO A 20 -23.39 -25.99 14.23
C PRO A 20 -22.24 -25.84 15.24
N ASP A 21 -21.39 -26.86 15.40
CA ASP A 21 -20.26 -26.87 16.33
C ASP A 21 -19.00 -26.20 15.76
N LEU A 22 -18.96 -25.93 14.45
CA LEU A 22 -17.84 -25.26 13.79
C LEU A 22 -17.86 -23.75 14.08
N SER A 23 -17.34 -23.36 15.26
CA SER A 23 -17.21 -21.96 15.66
C SER A 23 -15.83 -21.40 15.32
N VAL A 24 -15.79 -20.41 14.42
CA VAL A 24 -14.56 -19.65 14.12
C VAL A 24 -14.51 -18.39 14.96
N LYS A 25 -13.40 -18.18 15.67
CA LYS A 25 -13.19 -16.96 16.46
C LYS A 25 -12.90 -15.77 15.56
N GLN A 26 -13.60 -14.67 15.79
CA GLN A 26 -13.28 -13.39 15.19
C GLN A 26 -12.04 -12.80 15.87
N TYR A 27 -11.12 -12.26 15.08
CA TYR A 27 -9.99 -11.43 15.54
C TYR A 27 -10.09 -10.01 14.95
N PRO A 28 -9.38 -9.01 15.52
CA PRO A 28 -9.41 -7.63 15.02
C PRO A 28 -9.04 -7.50 13.54
N LEU A 29 -8.20 -8.41 13.01
CA LEU A 29 -7.74 -8.41 11.61
C LEU A 29 -8.62 -9.25 10.66
N THR A 30 -9.66 -9.92 11.18
CA THR A 30 -10.51 -10.82 10.39
C THR A 30 -11.43 -10.05 9.43
N CYS A 31 -11.79 -8.80 9.77
CA CYS A 31 -12.81 -8.00 9.11
C CYS A 31 -12.24 -6.82 8.30
N GLU A 32 -11.17 -7.08 7.55
CA GLU A 32 -10.67 -6.12 6.55
C GLU A 32 -11.64 -6.03 5.37
N THR A 33 -11.90 -4.82 4.89
CA THR A 33 -12.86 -4.52 3.80
C THR A 33 -12.20 -4.48 2.41
N GLY A 34 -10.94 -4.92 2.30
CA GLY A 34 -10.28 -5.07 1.01
C GLY A 34 -10.76 -6.31 0.23
N PRO A 35 -10.54 -6.37 -1.10
CA PRO A 35 -10.90 -7.52 -1.91
C PRO A 35 -10.18 -8.78 -1.41
N GLY A 36 -10.88 -9.93 -1.44
CA GLY A 36 -10.36 -11.18 -0.90
C GLY A 36 -9.28 -11.86 -1.76
N SER A 37 -9.23 -11.59 -3.07
CA SER A 37 -8.31 -12.27 -4.00
C SER A 37 -7.61 -11.31 -4.95
N PRO A 38 -6.27 -11.37 -5.11
CA PRO A 38 -5.32 -12.17 -4.34
C PRO A 38 -5.04 -11.59 -2.94
N SER A 39 -4.33 -12.33 -2.08
CA SER A 39 -3.93 -11.80 -0.75
C SER A 39 -2.95 -10.63 -0.91
N GLY A 40 -3.42 -9.41 -0.61
CA GLY A 40 -2.62 -8.19 -0.70
C GLY A 40 -1.39 -8.19 0.21
N HIS A 41 -1.49 -8.78 1.40
CA HIS A 41 -0.37 -8.91 2.33
C HIS A 41 0.77 -9.76 1.74
N CYS A 42 0.43 -10.89 1.14
CA CYS A 42 1.43 -11.75 0.49
C CYS A 42 2.01 -11.06 -0.75
N MET A 43 1.14 -10.49 -1.59
CA MET A 43 1.54 -9.83 -2.83
C MET A 43 2.49 -8.66 -2.59
N VAL A 44 2.12 -7.71 -1.71
CA VAL A 44 2.90 -6.50 -1.48
C VAL A 44 4.24 -6.82 -0.81
N THR A 45 4.25 -7.70 0.21
CA THR A 45 5.49 -8.05 0.90
C THR A 45 6.45 -8.81 -0.01
N VAL A 46 5.96 -9.73 -0.83
CA VAL A 46 6.83 -10.44 -1.78
C VAL A 46 7.30 -9.50 -2.90
N ALA A 47 6.43 -8.65 -3.43
CA ALA A 47 6.80 -7.68 -4.46
C ALA A 47 7.89 -6.70 -4.00
N SER A 48 7.84 -6.24 -2.74
CA SER A 48 8.83 -5.32 -2.19
C SER A 48 10.16 -5.97 -1.82
N LEU A 49 10.12 -7.21 -1.30
CA LEU A 49 11.34 -7.91 -0.87
C LEU A 49 12.07 -8.62 -2.01
N THR A 50 11.38 -9.04 -3.07
CA THR A 50 11.98 -9.76 -4.20
C THR A 50 13.17 -9.00 -4.84
N PRO A 51 13.08 -7.69 -5.16
CA PRO A 51 14.23 -6.95 -5.67
C PRO A 51 15.43 -6.91 -4.71
N MET A 52 15.17 -6.77 -3.40
CA MET A 52 16.24 -6.79 -2.39
C MET A 52 16.91 -8.15 -2.31
N ILE A 53 16.11 -9.23 -2.32
CA ILE A 53 16.61 -10.61 -2.28
C ILE A 53 17.50 -10.88 -3.50
N ILE A 54 17.07 -10.47 -4.71
CA ILE A 54 17.86 -10.64 -5.93
C ILE A 54 19.17 -9.86 -5.85
N TYR A 55 19.13 -8.61 -5.40
CA TYR A 55 20.34 -7.80 -5.21
C TYR A 55 21.34 -8.48 -4.25
N PHE A 56 20.90 -8.92 -3.08
CA PHE A 56 21.77 -9.58 -2.11
C PHE A 56 22.26 -10.96 -2.59
N TYR A 57 21.42 -11.71 -3.30
CA TYR A 57 21.78 -13.01 -3.86
C TYR A 57 22.98 -12.88 -4.84
N HIS A 58 22.97 -11.87 -5.70
CA HIS A 58 24.09 -11.58 -6.60
C HIS A 58 25.32 -11.00 -5.88
N LYS A 59 25.12 -10.26 -4.78
CA LYS A 59 26.22 -9.71 -3.97
C LYS A 59 26.96 -10.79 -3.18
N PHE A 60 26.25 -11.80 -2.68
CA PHE A 60 26.85 -12.92 -1.97
C PHE A 60 27.57 -13.86 -2.94
N LYS A 61 28.90 -13.99 -2.78
CA LYS A 61 29.71 -14.95 -3.54
C LYS A 61 29.65 -16.38 -2.97
N ASN A 62 29.38 -16.51 -1.66
CA ASN A 62 29.36 -17.80 -0.97
C ASN A 62 27.98 -18.48 -1.09
N ARG A 63 27.98 -19.74 -1.54
CA ARG A 63 26.77 -20.58 -1.69
C ARG A 63 26.01 -20.76 -0.39
N ILE A 64 26.68 -20.80 0.77
CA ILE A 64 26.02 -20.93 2.07
C ILE A 64 25.17 -19.68 2.35
N HIS A 65 25.71 -18.48 2.12
CA HIS A 65 25.00 -17.23 2.35
C HIS A 65 23.81 -17.07 1.40
N GLN A 66 23.97 -17.47 0.14
CA GLN A 66 22.87 -17.52 -0.83
C GLN A 66 21.75 -18.46 -0.39
N ARG A 67 22.10 -19.68 0.07
CA ARG A 67 21.12 -20.63 0.61
C ARG A 67 20.42 -20.06 1.84
N CYS A 68 21.16 -19.50 2.79
CA CYS A 68 20.60 -18.87 3.99
C CYS A 68 19.62 -17.74 3.65
N LEU A 69 19.96 -16.89 2.67
CA LEU A 69 19.09 -15.81 2.21
C LEU A 69 17.77 -16.36 1.64
N ILE A 70 17.82 -17.37 0.78
CA ILE A 70 16.64 -17.99 0.19
C ILE A 70 15.80 -18.67 1.27
N THR A 71 16.42 -19.47 2.15
CA THR A 71 15.69 -20.17 3.23
C THR A 71 15.00 -19.20 4.17
N LEU A 72 15.68 -18.12 4.56
CA LEU A 72 15.09 -17.08 5.40
C LEU A 72 13.92 -16.37 4.70
N SER A 73 14.08 -16.07 3.41
CA SER A 73 13.02 -15.44 2.61
C SER A 73 11.79 -16.34 2.49
N CYS A 74 11.98 -17.63 2.21
CA CYS A 74 10.91 -18.62 2.17
C CYS A 74 10.21 -18.76 3.53
N LEU A 75 10.97 -18.76 4.63
CA LEU A 75 10.41 -18.80 5.98
C LEU A 75 9.53 -17.59 6.26
N VAL A 76 10.01 -16.37 5.96
CA VAL A 76 9.25 -15.13 6.14
C VAL A 76 7.96 -15.15 5.31
N PHE A 77 8.04 -15.50 4.03
CA PHE A 77 6.87 -15.58 3.15
C PHE A 77 5.88 -16.66 3.62
N GLY A 78 6.38 -17.81 4.07
CA GLY A 78 5.57 -18.89 4.63
C GLY A 78 4.84 -18.47 5.91
N LEU A 79 5.51 -17.78 6.84
CA LEU A 79 4.89 -17.28 8.06
C LEU A 79 3.79 -16.26 7.78
N ILE A 80 4.01 -15.35 6.82
CA ILE A 80 2.99 -14.37 6.41
C ILE A 80 1.78 -15.08 5.78
N ALA A 81 2.02 -16.03 4.88
CA ALA A 81 0.98 -16.85 4.26
C ALA A 81 0.15 -17.61 5.30
N LEU A 82 0.81 -18.32 6.23
CA LEU A 82 0.18 -19.07 7.30
C LEU A 82 -0.63 -18.17 8.24
N SER A 83 -0.12 -16.98 8.57
CA SER A 83 -0.85 -16.03 9.42
C SER A 83 -2.21 -15.65 8.85
N ARG A 84 -2.31 -15.52 7.52
CA ARG A 84 -3.55 -15.12 6.83
C ARG A 84 -4.55 -16.25 6.70
N CYS A 85 -4.08 -17.48 6.55
CA CYS A 85 -4.92 -18.68 6.61
C CYS A 85 -5.42 -18.91 8.05
N TYR A 86 -4.55 -18.77 9.06
CA TYR A 86 -4.89 -18.98 10.47
C TYR A 86 -5.97 -18.01 10.97
N LEU A 87 -5.91 -16.74 10.55
CA LEU A 87 -6.92 -15.73 10.88
C LEU A 87 -8.25 -15.89 10.11
N ALA A 88 -8.38 -16.93 9.28
CA ALA A 88 -9.52 -17.15 8.39
C ALA A 88 -9.82 -15.94 7.47
N ALA A 89 -8.79 -15.14 7.17
CA ALA A 89 -8.89 -13.91 6.39
C ALA A 89 -8.76 -14.18 4.88
N HIS A 90 -8.04 -15.23 4.48
CA HIS A 90 -7.87 -15.64 3.09
C HIS A 90 -7.91 -17.16 2.93
N PHE A 91 -8.42 -17.62 1.79
CA PHE A 91 -8.29 -19.02 1.38
C PHE A 91 -6.87 -19.32 0.88
N PRO A 92 -6.39 -20.58 0.97
CA PRO A 92 -5.06 -20.96 0.50
C PRO A 92 -4.78 -20.57 -0.95
N HIS A 93 -5.76 -20.71 -1.86
CA HIS A 93 -5.60 -20.31 -3.26
C HIS A 93 -5.37 -18.79 -3.42
N GLN A 94 -6.00 -17.95 -2.59
CA GLN A 94 -5.81 -16.49 -2.62
C GLN A 94 -4.41 -16.09 -2.15
N VAL A 95 -3.89 -16.83 -1.16
CA VAL A 95 -2.52 -16.67 -0.66
C VAL A 95 -1.50 -17.09 -1.71
N ILE A 96 -1.68 -18.25 -2.33
CA ILE A 96 -0.80 -18.73 -3.41
C ILE A 96 -0.79 -17.75 -4.60
N LEU A 97 -1.97 -17.30 -5.04
CA LEU A 97 -2.07 -16.30 -6.09
C LEU A 97 -1.38 -14.98 -5.71
N GLY A 98 -1.47 -14.58 -4.44
CA GLY A 98 -0.77 -13.40 -3.92
C GLY A 98 0.76 -13.55 -3.92
N LEU A 99 1.27 -14.72 -3.54
CA LEU A 99 2.71 -15.01 -3.63
C LEU A 99 3.19 -14.96 -5.08
N ILE A 100 2.47 -15.60 -6.01
CA ILE A 100 2.82 -15.63 -7.44
C ILE A 100 2.78 -14.22 -8.04
N SER A 101 1.70 -13.46 -7.79
CA SER A 101 1.59 -12.09 -8.30
C SER A 101 2.67 -11.19 -7.70
N GLY A 102 3.00 -11.35 -6.42
CA GLY A 102 4.09 -10.64 -5.76
C GLY A 102 5.45 -10.92 -6.39
N ILE A 103 5.78 -12.19 -6.65
CA ILE A 103 7.03 -12.57 -7.35
C ILE A 103 7.04 -11.96 -8.74
N ALA A 104 5.94 -12.06 -9.50
CA ALA A 104 5.86 -11.51 -10.86
C ALA A 104 6.11 -10.00 -10.89
N VAL A 105 5.48 -9.25 -9.98
CA VAL A 105 5.69 -7.80 -9.84
C VAL A 105 7.12 -7.50 -9.39
N GLY A 106 7.64 -8.21 -8.39
CA GLY A 106 9.01 -8.03 -7.92
C GLY A 106 10.06 -8.33 -8.99
N LEU A 107 9.87 -9.37 -9.80
CA LEU A 107 10.72 -9.70 -10.95
C LEU A 107 10.68 -8.62 -12.02
N LEU A 108 9.48 -8.07 -12.30
CA LEU A 108 9.32 -6.97 -13.26
C LEU A 108 10.18 -5.75 -12.89
N PHE A 109 10.32 -5.45 -11.59
CA PHE A 109 11.11 -4.32 -11.10
C PHE A 109 12.59 -4.64 -10.83
N SER A 110 12.97 -5.91 -10.72
CA SER A 110 14.31 -6.30 -10.27
C SER A 110 15.24 -6.77 -11.38
N LEU A 111 14.72 -7.21 -12.53
CA LEU A 111 15.53 -7.79 -13.59
C LEU A 111 16.31 -6.70 -14.35
N PRO A 112 17.66 -6.66 -14.24
CA PRO A 112 18.49 -5.86 -15.11
C PRO A 112 18.71 -6.65 -16.40
N GLY A 113 17.80 -6.48 -17.37
CA GLY A 113 17.97 -6.77 -18.80
C GLY A 113 18.47 -8.14 -19.30
N SER A 114 18.91 -9.08 -18.45
CA SER A 114 19.87 -10.13 -18.88
C SER A 114 19.39 -11.58 -18.71
N PHE A 115 18.28 -11.85 -18.01
CA PHE A 115 17.81 -13.23 -17.78
C PHE A 115 16.62 -13.66 -18.65
N LEU A 116 16.04 -12.74 -19.44
CA LEU A 116 14.96 -13.01 -20.41
C LEU A 116 15.45 -12.66 -21.83
N SER A 117 16.54 -13.32 -22.23
CA SER A 117 17.05 -13.26 -23.59
C SER A 117 16.00 -13.82 -24.56
N SER A 118 15.40 -12.92 -25.34
CA SER A 118 15.22 -13.04 -26.80
C SER A 118 14.10 -12.13 -27.35
N LYS A 119 13.11 -11.68 -26.55
CA LYS A 119 12.04 -10.78 -27.06
C LYS A 119 11.54 -9.65 -26.12
N ASN A 120 11.90 -9.64 -24.83
CA ASN A 120 11.32 -8.72 -23.83
C ASN A 120 12.22 -7.56 -23.37
N GLU A 121 13.46 -7.47 -23.85
CA GLU A 121 14.44 -6.45 -23.41
C GLU A 121 13.98 -5.01 -23.70
N VAL A 122 13.29 -4.78 -24.82
CA VAL A 122 12.79 -3.44 -25.20
C VAL A 122 11.75 -2.91 -24.20
N LYS A 123 10.92 -3.79 -23.63
CA LYS A 123 9.77 -3.40 -22.80
C LYS A 123 10.14 -3.04 -21.36
N ILE A 124 11.17 -3.67 -20.80
CA ILE A 124 11.65 -3.40 -19.42
C ILE A 124 12.46 -2.11 -19.37
N ASN A 125 13.32 -1.86 -20.38
CA ASN A 125 14.02 -0.57 -20.50
C ASN A 125 13.00 0.57 -20.62
N TRP A 126 11.90 0.36 -21.36
CA TRP A 126 10.82 1.35 -21.45
C TRP A 126 10.17 1.65 -20.09
N LEU A 127 9.81 0.64 -19.28
CA LEU A 127 9.20 0.88 -17.96
C LEU A 127 10.13 1.66 -17.02
N HIS A 128 11.41 1.29 -16.97
CA HIS A 128 12.39 2.00 -16.16
C HIS A 128 12.59 3.44 -16.67
N LEU A 129 12.72 3.64 -17.99
CA LEU A 129 12.83 4.96 -18.61
C LEU A 129 11.60 5.82 -18.33
N GLN A 130 10.39 5.25 -18.40
CA GLN A 130 9.15 5.97 -18.08
C GLN A 130 9.08 6.34 -16.59
N ALA A 131 9.49 5.44 -15.69
CA ALA A 131 9.53 5.73 -14.26
C ALA A 131 10.51 6.87 -13.94
N VAL A 132 11.74 6.81 -14.49
CA VAL A 132 12.73 7.88 -14.35
C VAL A 132 12.20 9.18 -14.96
N TYR A 133 11.62 9.12 -16.16
CA TYR A 133 11.05 10.28 -16.84
C TYR A 133 9.91 10.94 -16.05
N LEU A 134 9.08 10.14 -15.39
CA LEU A 134 7.99 10.62 -14.54
C LEU A 134 8.51 11.28 -13.27
N LEU A 135 9.58 10.73 -12.67
CA LEU A 135 10.25 11.31 -11.51
C LEU A 135 10.98 12.63 -11.84
N THR A 136 11.52 12.79 -13.05
CA THR A 136 12.18 14.03 -13.47
C THR A 136 11.18 15.14 -13.86
N HIS A 137 9.92 14.80 -14.14
CA HIS A 137 8.88 15.77 -14.52
C HIS A 137 7.77 15.81 -13.45
N PRO A 138 7.99 16.50 -12.32
CA PRO A 138 7.06 16.47 -11.19
C PRO A 138 5.69 17.07 -11.53
N ASN A 139 5.59 17.90 -12.58
CA ASN A 139 4.30 18.39 -13.06
C ASN A 139 3.41 17.28 -13.62
N ARG A 140 4.01 16.33 -14.35
CA ARG A 140 3.30 15.19 -14.93
C ARG A 140 2.92 14.17 -13.85
N LEU A 141 3.79 13.95 -12.87
CA LEU A 141 3.48 13.08 -11.72
C LEU A 141 2.34 13.64 -10.86
N LEU A 142 2.30 14.96 -10.64
CA LEU A 142 1.17 15.61 -9.95
C LEU A 142 -0.14 15.38 -10.70
N TRP A 143 -0.13 15.60 -12.02
CA TRP A 143 -1.31 15.41 -12.86
C TRP A 143 -1.75 13.95 -12.88
N LEU A 144 -0.82 13.00 -12.99
CA LEU A 144 -1.09 11.57 -12.91
C LEU A 144 -1.75 11.20 -11.57
N GLY A 145 -1.21 11.67 -10.44
CA GLY A 145 -1.78 11.39 -9.11
C GLY A 145 -3.18 11.99 -8.94
N PHE A 146 -3.34 13.28 -9.23
CA PHE A 146 -4.64 13.95 -9.05
C PHE A 146 -5.70 13.46 -10.04
N CYS A 147 -5.37 13.32 -11.32
CA CYS A 147 -6.31 12.84 -12.33
C CYS A 147 -6.65 11.37 -12.15
N SER A 148 -5.72 10.52 -11.69
CA SER A 148 -6.04 9.12 -11.38
C SER A 148 -7.04 9.02 -10.22
N PHE A 149 -6.91 9.83 -9.17
CA PHE A 149 -7.89 9.91 -8.08
C PHE A 149 -9.27 10.34 -8.58
N MET A 150 -9.34 11.43 -9.36
CA MET A 150 -10.61 11.90 -9.93
C MET A 150 -11.23 10.89 -10.87
N PHE A 151 -10.43 10.25 -11.73
CA PHE A 151 -10.88 9.20 -12.62
C PHE A 151 -11.45 8.01 -11.85
N ALA A 152 -10.76 7.53 -10.81
CA ALA A 152 -11.27 6.41 -10.01
C ALA A 152 -12.57 6.73 -9.29
N TYR A 153 -12.73 7.96 -8.79
CA TYR A 153 -13.99 8.41 -8.20
C TYR A 153 -15.13 8.41 -9.23
N VAL A 154 -14.94 9.09 -10.37
CA VAL A 154 -15.94 9.15 -11.45
C VAL A 154 -16.26 7.74 -11.96
N PHE A 155 -15.25 6.89 -12.12
CA PHE A 155 -15.43 5.50 -12.53
C PHE A 155 -16.23 4.71 -11.49
N SER A 156 -16.02 4.92 -10.20
CA SER A 156 -16.81 4.25 -9.16
C SER A 156 -18.28 4.65 -9.16
N VAL A 157 -18.56 5.94 -9.35
CA VAL A 157 -19.92 6.47 -9.53
C VAL A 157 -20.55 5.87 -10.80
N PHE A 158 -19.78 5.78 -11.89
CA PHE A 158 -20.25 5.15 -13.12
C PHE A 158 -20.56 3.66 -12.96
N LEU A 159 -19.74 2.91 -12.20
CA LEU A 159 -20.03 1.51 -11.89
C LEU A 159 -21.35 1.38 -11.11
N GLU A 160 -21.55 2.24 -10.10
CA GLU A 160 -22.74 2.21 -9.24
C GLU A 160 -24.02 2.59 -9.98
N TYR A 161 -24.04 3.71 -10.71
CA TYR A 161 -25.25 4.19 -11.38
C TYR A 161 -25.44 3.66 -12.80
N GLY A 162 -24.35 3.43 -13.53
CA GLY A 162 -24.39 3.00 -14.93
C GLY A 162 -24.51 1.48 -15.09
N ILE A 163 -23.64 0.73 -14.41
CA ILE A 163 -23.57 -0.74 -14.53
C ILE A 163 -24.31 -1.45 -13.37
N LYS A 164 -24.78 -0.69 -12.36
CA LYS A 164 -25.42 -1.22 -11.14
C LYS A 164 -24.52 -2.21 -10.38
N VAL A 165 -23.21 -1.98 -10.43
CA VAL A 165 -22.20 -2.74 -9.70
C VAL A 165 -21.74 -1.92 -8.51
N ASP A 166 -22.02 -2.42 -7.31
CA ASP A 166 -21.62 -1.75 -6.06
C ASP A 166 -20.09 -1.82 -5.86
N PRO A 167 -19.36 -0.69 -5.87
CA PRO A 167 -17.93 -0.67 -5.58
C PRO A 167 -17.62 -0.98 -4.11
N ASN A 168 -18.58 -0.75 -3.21
CA ASN A 168 -18.48 -0.96 -1.77
C ASN A 168 -19.03 -2.33 -1.33
N TRP A 169 -19.27 -3.26 -2.27
CA TRP A 169 -19.81 -4.60 -2.00
C TRP A 169 -19.09 -5.32 -0.83
N SER A 170 -17.77 -5.16 -0.75
CA SER A 170 -16.91 -5.79 0.28
C SER A 170 -17.14 -5.22 1.68
N ILE A 171 -17.55 -3.94 1.77
CA ILE A 171 -17.94 -3.30 3.04
C ILE A 171 -19.29 -3.86 3.49
N ASN A 172 -20.27 -3.92 2.60
CA ASN A 172 -21.59 -4.47 2.87
C ASN A 172 -21.51 -5.94 3.30
N LEU A 173 -20.62 -6.71 2.67
CA LEU A 173 -20.35 -8.09 3.03
C LEU A 173 -19.65 -8.21 4.39
N ALA A 174 -18.70 -7.32 4.71
CA ALA A 174 -18.07 -7.30 6.02
C ALA A 174 -19.07 -6.92 7.13
N GLN A 175 -19.96 -5.95 6.89
CA GLN A 175 -20.99 -5.54 7.86
C GLN A 175 -21.99 -6.64 8.15
N SER A 176 -22.35 -7.45 7.17
CA SER A 176 -23.28 -8.57 7.35
C SER A 176 -22.63 -9.79 8.02
N ALA A 177 -21.33 -10.01 7.83
CA ALA A 177 -20.65 -11.21 8.32
C ALA A 177 -19.84 -11.02 9.61
N CYS A 178 -19.50 -9.80 10.01
CA CYS A 178 -18.67 -9.50 11.18
C CYS A 178 -19.52 -9.21 12.42
N LEU A 179 -19.23 -9.92 13.52
CA LEU A 179 -19.99 -9.80 14.78
C LEU A 179 -19.69 -8.48 15.50
N ARG A 180 -18.42 -8.07 15.53
CA ARG A 180 -17.98 -6.80 16.12
C ARG A 180 -17.83 -5.69 15.07
N PRO A 181 -18.65 -4.62 15.11
CA PRO A 181 -18.56 -3.52 14.16
C PRO A 181 -17.29 -2.68 14.34
N GLU A 182 -16.73 -2.61 15.56
CA GLU A 182 -15.47 -1.88 15.82
C GLU A 182 -14.26 -2.47 15.08
N TRP A 183 -14.37 -3.71 14.57
CA TRP A 183 -13.28 -4.40 13.87
C TRP A 183 -13.43 -4.36 12.35
N ILE A 184 -14.43 -3.65 11.84
CA ILE A 184 -14.61 -3.43 10.40
C ILE A 184 -13.65 -2.32 9.96
N HIS A 185 -12.55 -2.70 9.31
CA HIS A 185 -11.53 -1.75 8.89
C HIS A 185 -11.89 -1.13 7.54
N LEU A 186 -12.66 -0.05 7.53
CA LEU A 186 -13.02 0.72 6.32
C LEU A 186 -11.79 1.29 5.60
N SER A 187 -10.72 1.57 6.33
CA SER A 187 -9.43 1.97 5.78
C SER A 187 -8.82 0.91 4.86
N THR A 188 -9.21 -0.36 4.94
CA THR A 188 -8.65 -1.40 4.05
C THR A 188 -9.45 -1.59 2.75
N SER A 189 -10.51 -0.81 2.55
CA SER A 189 -11.35 -0.88 1.34
C SER A 189 -10.58 -0.52 0.07
N LEU A 190 -11.03 -1.07 -1.05
CA LEU A 190 -10.40 -0.91 -2.37
C LEU A 190 -10.23 0.57 -2.76
N MET A 191 -11.31 1.33 -2.63
CA MET A 191 -11.36 2.74 -3.05
C MET A 191 -10.46 3.62 -2.17
N MET A 192 -10.42 3.35 -0.86
CA MET A 192 -9.52 4.02 0.07
C MET A 192 -8.04 3.69 -0.21
N GLY A 193 -7.74 2.43 -0.57
CA GLY A 193 -6.41 1.99 -0.97
C GLY A 193 -5.92 2.69 -2.24
N PHE A 194 -6.77 2.77 -3.26
CA PHE A 194 -6.48 3.50 -4.49
C PHE A 194 -6.21 4.99 -4.23
N SER A 195 -7.08 5.62 -3.43
CA SER A 195 -6.92 7.00 -3.02
C SER A 195 -5.58 7.27 -2.33
N ARG A 196 -5.13 6.37 -1.46
CA ARG A 196 -3.80 6.43 -0.84
C ARG A 196 -2.68 6.38 -1.87
N ILE A 197 -2.75 5.49 -2.85
CA ILE A 197 -1.72 5.37 -3.90
C ILE A 197 -1.66 6.65 -4.76
N ALA A 198 -2.81 7.17 -5.18
CA ALA A 198 -2.90 8.43 -5.90
C ALA A 198 -2.35 9.61 -5.08
N GLY A 199 -2.64 9.61 -3.78
CA GLY A 199 -2.08 10.54 -2.81
C GLY A 199 -0.55 10.42 -2.73
N THR A 200 0.00 9.21 -2.65
CA THR A 200 1.46 9.03 -2.58
C THR A 200 2.18 9.58 -3.81
N ALA A 201 1.64 9.37 -5.01
CA ALA A 201 2.18 9.95 -6.24
C ALA A 201 2.14 11.49 -6.21
N THR A 202 1.02 12.06 -5.75
CA THR A 202 0.84 13.52 -5.62
C THR A 202 1.80 14.11 -4.59
N GLY A 203 1.95 13.49 -3.41
CA GLY A 203 2.86 13.95 -2.36
C GLY A 203 4.33 13.87 -2.77
N LEU A 204 4.72 12.79 -3.45
CA LEU A 204 6.05 12.66 -4.04
C LEU A 204 6.30 13.79 -5.05
N SER A 205 5.34 14.07 -5.92
CA SER A 205 5.47 15.14 -6.91
C SER A 205 5.62 16.52 -6.27
N LEU A 206 4.86 16.84 -5.21
CA LEU A 206 4.97 18.10 -4.49
C LEU A 206 6.35 18.24 -3.84
N GLY A 207 6.84 17.17 -3.22
CA GLY A 207 8.19 17.15 -2.65
C GLY A 207 9.27 17.42 -3.69
N LEU A 208 9.18 16.76 -4.86
CA LEU A 208 10.11 16.93 -5.98
C LEU A 208 10.02 18.32 -6.64
N ARG A 209 8.85 18.96 -6.66
CA ARG A 209 8.70 20.35 -7.14
C ARG A 209 9.44 21.34 -6.22
N LEU A 210 9.30 21.17 -4.91
CA LEU A 210 9.90 22.06 -3.93
C LEU A 210 11.41 21.84 -3.78
N LYS A 211 11.87 20.60 -3.95
CA LYS A 211 13.29 20.23 -3.91
C LYS A 211 13.64 19.29 -5.06
N PRO A 212 14.10 19.83 -6.21
CA PRO A 212 14.48 19.03 -7.36
C PRO A 212 15.65 18.09 -7.03
N THR A 213 15.63 16.87 -7.56
CA THR A 213 16.68 15.85 -7.40
C THR A 213 18.08 16.31 -7.81
N HIS A 214 18.18 17.37 -8.61
CA HIS A 214 19.45 17.95 -9.07
C HIS A 214 20.10 18.95 -8.08
N SER A 215 19.54 19.18 -6.89
CA SER A 215 20.20 20.06 -5.91
C SER A 215 21.45 19.38 -5.34
N LYS A 216 22.65 19.89 -5.69
CA LYS A 216 23.99 19.44 -5.27
C LYS A 216 24.28 19.52 -3.76
N GLN A 217 23.27 19.53 -2.89
CA GLN A 217 23.41 19.67 -1.44
C GLN A 217 22.61 18.59 -0.74
N SER A 218 23.20 17.41 -0.66
CA SER A 218 22.70 16.32 0.18
C SER A 218 23.75 16.03 1.25
N VAL A 219 23.45 16.43 2.48
CA VAL A 219 24.15 15.95 3.69
C VAL A 219 24.03 14.41 3.82
N LEU A 220 23.09 13.81 3.07
CA LEU A 220 22.83 12.37 2.97
C LEU A 220 23.92 11.58 2.20
N ASP A 221 24.85 12.23 1.51
CA ASP A 221 26.00 11.54 0.90
C ASP A 221 27.02 11.05 1.95
N THR A 222 26.81 11.42 3.23
CA THR A 222 27.55 10.84 4.34
C THR A 222 26.92 9.49 4.71
N ASN A 223 27.57 8.38 4.29
CA ASN A 223 27.22 7.00 4.62
C ASN A 223 27.43 6.65 6.11
N SER A 224 27.06 7.53 7.03
CA SER A 224 27.11 7.23 8.46
C SER A 224 25.78 6.62 8.91
N LEU A 225 25.86 5.40 9.43
CA LEU A 225 24.74 4.69 10.06
C LEU A 225 23.90 5.57 11.02
N PRO A 226 24.47 6.43 11.89
CA PRO A 226 23.67 7.27 12.78
C PRO A 226 22.77 8.28 12.05
N ILE A 227 23.25 8.87 10.94
CA ILE A 227 22.45 9.82 10.13
C ILE A 227 21.29 9.11 9.45
N ILE A 228 21.51 7.88 8.95
CA ILE A 228 20.45 7.06 8.36
C ILE A 228 19.42 6.67 9.42
N LEU A 229 19.83 6.18 10.58
CA LEU A 229 18.91 5.81 11.66
C LEU A 229 18.11 7.02 12.17
N PHE A 230 18.77 8.16 12.35
CA PHE A 230 18.12 9.39 12.79
C PHE A 230 17.08 9.89 11.77
N SER A 231 17.42 9.89 10.47
CA SER A 231 16.47 10.27 9.41
C SER A 231 15.27 9.33 9.35
N LEU A 232 15.45 8.02 9.51
CA LEU A 232 14.36 7.04 9.59
C LEU A 232 13.45 7.31 10.78
N ILE A 233 14.01 7.59 11.96
CA ILE A 233 13.23 7.91 13.16
C ILE A 233 12.39 9.18 12.93
N ILE A 234 12.99 10.24 12.37
CA ILE A 234 12.25 11.48 12.06
C ILE A 234 11.13 11.20 11.07
N VAL A 235 11.37 10.42 10.00
CA VAL A 235 10.33 10.04 9.02
C VAL A 235 9.16 9.35 9.70
N VAL A 236 9.44 8.37 10.58
CA VAL A 236 8.38 7.61 11.27
C VAL A 236 7.58 8.51 12.20
N ILE A 237 8.26 9.30 13.03
CA ILE A 237 7.60 10.21 13.99
C ILE A 237 6.75 11.25 13.26
N SER A 238 7.32 11.91 12.25
CA SER A 238 6.61 12.94 11.48
C SER A 238 5.41 12.39 10.72
N THR A 239 5.53 11.19 10.14
CA THR A 239 4.40 10.54 9.46
C THR A 239 3.28 10.21 10.44
N ARG A 240 3.62 9.66 11.63
CA ARG A 240 2.62 9.35 12.66
C ARG A 240 1.97 10.59 13.26
N LEU A 241 2.74 11.65 13.47
CA LEU A 241 2.21 12.93 13.94
C LEU A 241 1.22 13.52 12.94
N MET A 242 1.59 13.55 11.66
CA MET A 242 0.71 14.09 10.62
C MET A 242 -0.54 13.22 10.41
N GLU A 243 -0.43 11.89 10.49
CA GLU A 243 -1.59 10.99 10.51
C GLU A 243 -2.55 11.33 11.68
N SER A 244 -2.01 11.56 12.87
CA SER A 244 -2.80 11.97 14.03
C SER A 244 -3.49 13.32 13.82
N ILE A 245 -2.78 14.31 13.26
CA ILE A 245 -3.33 15.65 12.98
C ILE A 245 -4.45 15.56 11.95
N CYS A 246 -4.27 14.81 10.86
CA CYS A 246 -5.31 14.60 9.86
C CYS A 246 -6.57 13.98 10.47
N ASN A 247 -6.40 12.96 11.30
CA ASN A 247 -7.54 12.32 11.98
C ASN A 247 -8.26 13.28 12.92
N GLN A 248 -7.54 14.13 13.65
CA GLN A 248 -8.12 15.14 14.54
C GLN A 248 -8.88 16.23 13.78
N ILE A 249 -8.29 16.81 12.73
CA ILE A 249 -8.95 17.83 11.88
C ILE A 249 -10.27 17.29 11.34
N ILE A 250 -10.27 16.02 10.95
CA ILE A 250 -11.46 15.39 10.39
C ILE A 250 -12.50 15.13 11.46
N SER A 251 -12.12 14.63 12.63
CA SER A 251 -13.06 14.44 13.74
C SER A 251 -13.79 15.76 14.06
N LEU A 252 -13.06 16.88 14.00
CA LEU A 252 -13.62 18.23 14.15
C LEU A 252 -14.61 18.56 13.01
N SER A 253 -14.24 18.26 11.77
CA SER A 253 -15.09 18.51 10.59
C SER A 253 -16.34 17.63 10.55
N THR A 254 -16.27 16.38 11.02
CA THR A 254 -17.41 15.46 11.06
C THR A 254 -18.40 15.80 12.17
N ILE A 255 -17.94 16.35 13.30
CA ILE A 255 -18.82 16.85 14.37
C ILE A 255 -19.68 18.02 13.86
N ASN A 256 -19.16 18.84 12.94
CA ASN A 256 -19.92 19.92 12.31
C ASN A 256 -20.93 19.46 11.23
N ILE A 257 -20.87 18.21 10.77
CA ILE A 257 -21.69 17.69 9.65
C ILE A 257 -22.81 16.75 10.12
N SER A 258 -22.95 16.50 11.42
CA SER A 258 -24.08 15.71 11.93
C SER A 258 -25.34 16.56 12.03
N ASN A 259 -26.21 16.49 11.01
CA ASN A 259 -27.64 16.25 11.23
C ASN A 259 -28.49 15.81 10.01
N GLU A 260 -28.02 15.74 8.76
CA GLU A 260 -28.92 15.30 7.65
C GLU A 260 -28.40 14.29 6.61
N VAL A 261 -27.10 13.98 6.49
CA VAL A 261 -26.59 13.27 5.28
C VAL A 261 -26.03 11.85 5.54
N MET A 262 -26.31 11.26 6.71
CA MET A 262 -25.59 10.06 7.16
C MET A 262 -26.08 8.71 6.59
N LYS A 263 -27.03 8.69 5.64
CA LYS A 263 -27.64 7.42 5.18
C LYS A 263 -27.45 7.05 3.71
N SER A 264 -26.78 7.84 2.87
CA SER A 264 -26.73 7.53 1.42
C SER A 264 -25.42 7.80 0.68
N HIS A 265 -24.45 8.56 1.23
CA HIS A 265 -23.20 8.84 0.52
C HIS A 265 -21.99 8.48 1.39
N PHE A 266 -21.43 7.30 1.15
CA PHE A 266 -20.09 6.98 1.59
C PHE A 266 -19.09 7.77 0.73
N ASN A 267 -18.15 8.48 1.34
CA ASN A 267 -18.31 9.92 1.59
C ASN A 267 -17.05 10.54 0.95
N MET A 268 -17.19 11.44 -0.04
CA MET A 268 -16.04 12.06 -0.72
C MET A 268 -14.97 12.57 0.26
N LEU A 269 -15.40 13.00 1.44
CA LEU A 269 -14.56 13.40 2.55
C LEU A 269 -13.61 12.30 3.07
N HIS A 270 -14.09 11.06 3.25
CA HIS A 270 -13.24 9.95 3.69
C HIS A 270 -12.25 9.54 2.60
N LEU A 271 -12.70 9.57 1.33
CA LEU A 271 -11.84 9.33 0.19
C LEU A 271 -10.72 10.36 0.07
N PHE A 272 -11.07 11.63 0.22
CA PHE A 272 -10.12 12.73 0.26
C PHE A 272 -9.17 12.65 1.46
N ASN A 273 -9.65 12.19 2.62
CA ASN A 273 -8.77 11.93 3.76
C ASN A 273 -7.70 10.87 3.44
N SER A 274 -8.10 9.73 2.88
CA SER A 274 -7.15 8.69 2.48
C SER A 274 -6.12 9.24 1.47
N PHE A 275 -6.55 10.15 0.60
CA PHE A 275 -5.67 10.82 -0.36
C PHE A 275 -4.64 11.70 0.36
N LEU A 276 -5.09 12.55 1.28
CA LEU A 276 -4.22 13.41 2.08
C LEU A 276 -3.26 12.61 2.97
N GLN A 277 -3.74 11.55 3.61
CA GLN A 277 -2.88 10.67 4.39
C GLN A 277 -1.79 10.02 3.51
N GLY A 278 -2.15 9.66 2.27
CA GLY A 278 -1.21 9.17 1.26
C GLY A 278 -0.18 10.20 0.80
N THR A 279 -0.53 11.49 0.67
CA THR A 279 0.40 12.54 0.22
C THR A 279 1.47 12.87 1.26
N ILE A 280 1.13 12.80 2.54
CA ILE A 280 1.96 13.25 3.66
C ILE A 280 3.31 12.52 3.73
N CYS A 281 3.30 11.18 3.73
CA CYS A 281 4.52 10.38 3.91
C CYS A 281 5.60 10.72 2.85
N PRO A 282 5.32 10.61 1.53
CA PRO A 282 6.34 10.92 0.53
C PRO A 282 6.74 12.40 0.56
N PHE A 283 5.82 13.32 0.84
CA PHE A 283 6.14 14.74 0.97
C PHE A 283 7.14 15.00 2.10
N ILE A 284 6.92 14.43 3.30
CA ILE A 284 7.85 14.56 4.42
C ILE A 284 9.21 13.96 4.08
N THR A 285 9.24 12.76 3.50
CA THR A 285 10.49 12.05 3.20
C THR A 285 11.36 12.78 2.18
N VAL A 286 10.76 13.38 1.15
CA VAL A 286 11.50 14.00 0.04
C VAL A 286 11.83 15.47 0.32
N PHE A 287 10.94 16.18 1.01
CA PHE A 287 11.08 17.61 1.24
C PHE A 287 11.51 17.95 2.67
N ILE A 288 10.71 17.59 3.67
CA ILE A 288 10.91 18.06 5.05
C ILE A 288 12.22 17.52 5.64
N VAL A 289 12.41 16.20 5.60
CA VAL A 289 13.58 15.55 6.23
C VAL A 289 14.90 16.08 5.64
N PRO A 290 15.12 16.08 4.31
CA PRO A 290 16.35 16.62 3.74
C PRO A 290 16.54 18.12 4.00
N THR A 291 15.47 18.89 4.17
CA THR A 291 15.55 20.33 4.48
C THR A 291 15.95 20.56 5.93
N CYS A 292 15.35 19.83 6.87
CA CYS A 292 15.72 19.87 8.28
C CYS A 292 17.17 19.42 8.50
N MET A 293 17.61 18.35 7.81
CA MET A 293 19.00 17.88 7.93
C MET A 293 20.01 18.87 7.34
N ASN A 294 19.70 19.50 6.20
CA ASN A 294 20.55 20.54 5.63
C ASN A 294 20.62 21.78 6.53
N LEU A 295 19.51 22.17 7.18
CA LEU A 295 19.49 23.27 8.13
C LEU A 295 20.33 22.96 9.37
N PHE A 296 20.17 21.76 9.94
CA PHE A 296 20.98 21.30 11.07
C PHE A 296 22.47 21.31 10.73
N HIS A 297 22.86 20.75 9.59
CA HIS A 297 24.25 20.75 9.17
C HIS A 297 24.86 22.16 9.03
N ARG A 298 24.11 23.14 8.51
CA ARG A 298 24.55 24.54 8.40
C ARG A 298 24.67 25.28 9.73
N ILE A 299 23.99 24.81 10.78
CA ILE A 299 24.03 25.45 12.11
C ILE A 299 25.23 24.95 12.92
N TYR A 300 25.65 23.70 12.69
CA TYR A 300 26.67 23.03 13.50
C TYR A 300 28.04 22.87 12.81
N ASN A 301 28.17 23.26 11.53
CA ASN A 301 29.42 23.37 10.78
C ASN A 301 29.52 24.75 10.14
#